data_AF-A0A426YV73-F1
#
_entry.id   AF-A0A426YV73-F1
#
_cell.length_a   1.000
_cell.length_b   1.000
_cell.length_c   1.000
_cell.angle_alpha   90.00
_cell.angle_beta   90.00
_cell.angle_gamma   90.00
#
_symmetry.space_group_name_H-M   'P 1'
#
loop_
_entity.id
_entity.type
_entity.pdbx_description
1 polymer ?
#
loop_
_entity_poly.entity_id
_entity_poly.type
_entity_poly.pdbx_seq_one_letter_code
_entity_poly.pdbx_strand_id
1 'polypeptide(L)' 'MLSANGTTLWCDVRLTKDSIGICLPDMKLDNCTDIQYYFPKGTRSYKVNGVKTSGWFSVDYNMSDLAPVTCKYKRR' A
#
# COMPACT_ATOMS: atom_id res chain seq x y z
N MET A 1 6.98 13.13 -8.70
CA MET A 1 8.14 12.69 -7.89
C MET A 1 9.37 13.34 -8.48
N LEU A 2 10.10 14.12 -7.68
CA LEU A 2 11.32 14.80 -8.11
C LEU A 2 12.46 14.23 -7.27
N SER A 3 13.48 13.67 -7.92
CA SER A 3 14.73 13.33 -7.24
C SER A 3 15.62 14.56 -7.16
N ALA A 4 16.51 14.60 -6.16
CA ALA A 4 17.56 15.62 -6.10
C ALA A 4 18.57 15.38 -7.23
N ASN A 5 19.28 16.44 -7.66
CA ASN A 5 20.29 16.33 -8.70
C ASN A 5 21.36 15.27 -8.32
N GLY A 6 21.64 14.33 -9.23
CA GLY A 6 22.56 13.22 -8.98
C GLY A 6 21.98 12.08 -8.14
N THR A 7 20.67 12.04 -7.88
CA THR A 7 20.02 10.95 -7.12
C THR A 7 18.92 10.26 -7.93
N THR A 8 18.74 8.97 -7.67
CA THR A 8 17.64 8.17 -8.19
C THR A 8 16.67 7.86 -7.06
N LEU A 9 15.39 8.20 -7.26
CA LEU A 9 14.31 7.73 -6.40
C LEU A 9 13.74 6.45 -6.96
N TRP A 10 13.56 5.45 -6.10
CA TRP A 10 12.88 4.22 -6.43
C TRP A 10 11.85 3.93 -5.34
N CYS A 11 10.79 3.21 -5.71
CA CYS A 11 9.79 2.75 -4.77
C CYS A 11 9.17 1.44 -5.27
N ASP A 12 8.64 0.66 -4.34
CA ASP A 12 7.78 -0.46 -4.69
C ASP A 12 6.38 0.07 -5.03
N VAL A 13 5.99 -0.11 -6.30
CA VAL A 13 4.69 0.33 -6.80
C VAL A 13 3.63 -0.71 -6.47
N ARG A 14 2.52 -0.26 -5.88
CA ARG A 14 1.28 -1.02 -5.69
C ARG A 14 0.19 -0.37 -6.52
N LEU A 15 -0.57 -1.16 -7.26
CA LEU A 15 -1.70 -0.65 -8.04
C LEU A 15 -2.97 -0.71 -7.20
N THR A 16 -3.75 0.35 -7.24
CA THR A 16 -5.11 0.40 -6.70
C THR A 16 -6.09 -0.30 -7.66
N LYS A 17 -7.32 -0.53 -7.19
CA LYS A 17 -8.39 -1.14 -7.99
C LYS A 17 -8.67 -0.39 -9.30
N ASP A 18 -8.57 0.92 -9.26
CA ASP A 18 -8.71 1.86 -10.38
C ASP A 18 -7.39 2.07 -11.16
N SER A 19 -6.42 1.16 -11.03
CA SER A 19 -5.16 1.12 -11.79
C SER A 19 -4.23 2.31 -11.56
N ILE A 20 -4.32 2.97 -10.40
CA ILE A 20 -3.42 4.07 -10.03
C ILE A 20 -2.28 3.52 -9.17
N GLY A 21 -1.04 3.94 -9.47
CA GLY A 21 0.15 3.52 -8.73
C GLY A 21 0.39 4.32 -7.46
N ILE A 22 0.57 3.64 -6.32
CA ILE A 22 1.06 4.19 -5.05
C ILE A 22 2.39 3.56 -4.65
N CYS A 23 3.27 4.34 -4.02
CA CYS A 23 4.56 3.86 -3.51
C CYS A 23 4.41 3.37 -2.07
N LEU A 24 4.51 2.06 -1.83
CA LEU A 24 4.44 1.49 -0.48
C LEU A 24 5.42 0.31 -0.34
N PRO A 25 6.22 0.29 0.74
CA PRO A 25 7.30 -0.69 0.93
C PRO A 25 6.80 -2.10 1.23
N ASP A 26 5.50 -2.28 1.50
CA ASP A 26 4.89 -3.57 1.77
C ASP A 26 3.61 -3.72 0.94
N MET A 27 3.33 -4.94 0.50
CA MET A 27 2.12 -5.27 -0.25
C MET A 27 0.90 -5.35 0.68
N LYS A 28 1.12 -5.75 1.94
CA LYS A 28 0.12 -5.63 2.99
C LYS A 28 0.12 -4.20 3.52
N LEU A 29 -0.97 -3.48 3.24
CA LEU A 29 -1.11 -2.08 3.62
C LEU A 29 -1.03 -1.87 5.14
N ASP A 30 -1.53 -2.80 5.95
CA ASP A 30 -1.47 -2.73 7.42
C ASP A 30 -0.05 -2.75 8.00
N ASN A 31 0.94 -3.27 7.27
CA ASN A 31 2.33 -3.26 7.75
C ASN A 31 2.98 -1.87 7.66
N CYS A 32 2.49 -1.01 6.75
CA CYS A 32 3.12 0.28 6.45
C CYS A 32 2.17 1.48 6.53
N THR A 33 0.88 1.26 6.81
CA THR A 33 -0.15 2.29 6.94
C THR A 33 -1.08 2.01 8.12
N ASP A 34 -1.97 2.94 8.40
CA ASP A 34 -2.99 2.87 9.45
C ASP A 34 -4.38 2.41 8.91
N ILE A 35 -4.42 1.80 7.71
CA ILE A 35 -5.64 1.39 6.99
C ILE A 35 -6.63 0.56 7.83
N GLN A 36 -6.14 -0.19 8.81
CA GLN A 36 -6.94 -1.00 9.74
C GLN A 36 -7.97 -0.18 10.54
N TYR A 37 -7.72 1.11 10.77
CA TYR A 37 -8.67 1.99 11.48
C TYR A 37 -9.78 2.51 10.58
N TYR A 38 -9.53 2.63 9.28
CA TYR A 38 -10.52 3.06 8.28
C TYR A 38 -11.36 1.90 7.76
N PHE A 39 -10.76 0.71 7.65
CA PHE A 39 -11.40 -0.49 7.11
C PHE A 39 -11.23 -1.69 8.06
N PRO A 40 -11.86 -1.69 9.26
CA PRO A 40 -11.65 -2.72 10.27
C PRO A 40 -12.06 -4.14 9.82
N LYS A 41 -12.92 -4.25 8.80
CA LYS A 41 -13.34 -5.53 8.17
C LYS A 41 -12.83 -5.66 6.73
N GLY A 42 -11.79 -4.91 6.38
CA GLY A 42 -11.25 -4.82 5.01
C GLY A 42 -10.23 -5.88 4.64
N THR A 43 -10.00 -6.89 5.48
CA THR A 43 -9.06 -7.96 5.18
C THR A 43 -9.58 -8.86 4.06
N ARG A 44 -8.69 -9.18 3.12
CA ARG A 44 -8.92 -10.18 2.07
C ARG A 44 -7.79 -11.18 2.04
N SER A 45 -8.08 -12.38 1.54
CA SER A 45 -7.10 -13.44 1.37
C SER A 45 -6.79 -13.65 -0.11
N TYR A 46 -5.52 -13.55 -0.46
CA TYR A 46 -5.01 -13.80 -1.82
C TYR A 46 -3.90 -14.86 -1.80
N LYS A 47 -3.63 -15.47 -2.95
CA LYS A 47 -2.42 -16.28 -3.14
C LYS A 47 -1.29 -15.37 -3.59
N VAL A 48 -0.32 -15.17 -2.72
CA VAL A 48 0.86 -14.34 -2.97
C VAL A 48 2.02 -15.30 -3.12
N ASN A 49 2.61 -15.37 -4.32
CA ASN A 49 3.66 -16.33 -4.64
C ASN A 49 3.29 -17.78 -4.24
N GLY A 50 2.03 -18.15 -4.44
CA GLY A 50 1.49 -19.47 -4.10
C GLY A 50 1.02 -19.64 -2.64
N VAL A 51 1.37 -18.73 -1.73
CA VAL A 51 1.00 -18.80 -0.30
C VAL A 51 -0.29 -18.03 -0.04
N LYS A 52 -1.23 -18.61 0.69
CA LYS A 52 -2.46 -17.90 1.11
C LYS A 52 -2.10 -16.84 2.16
N THR A 53 -2.23 -15.57 1.79
CA THR A 53 -1.88 -14.42 2.64
C THR A 53 -3.12 -13.57 2.88
N SER A 54 -3.38 -13.23 4.14
CA SER A 54 -4.50 -12.37 4.54
C SER A 54 -4.01 -11.01 5.01
N GLY A 55 -4.69 -9.95 4.60
CA GLY A 55 -4.35 -8.56 4.93
C GLY A 55 -5.16 -7.56 4.12
N TRP A 56 -4.76 -6.29 4.15
CA TRP A 56 -5.32 -5.24 3.30
C TRP A 56 -4.43 -5.08 2.07
N PHE A 57 -5.01 -5.14 0.87
CA PHE A 57 -4.27 -5.04 -0.39
C PHE A 57 -4.77 -3.83 -1.19
N SER A 58 -3.87 -3.11 -1.85
CA SER A 58 -4.22 -1.91 -2.63
C SER A 58 -5.25 -2.18 -3.73
N VAL A 59 -5.22 -3.37 -4.31
CA VAL A 59 -6.14 -3.81 -5.38
C VAL A 59 -7.61 -3.90 -4.94
N ASP A 60 -7.88 -3.83 -3.63
CA ASP A 60 -9.23 -3.86 -3.08
C ASP A 60 -9.89 -2.46 -2.98
N TYR A 61 -9.11 -1.40 -3.15
CA TYR A 61 -9.51 -0.01 -2.88
C TYR A 61 -9.23 0.88 -4.09
N ASN A 62 -10.09 1.85 -4.37
CA ASN A 62 -9.76 2.93 -5.29
C ASN A 62 -8.79 3.91 -4.61
N MET A 63 -8.06 4.72 -5.38
CA MET A 63 -7.19 5.76 -4.81
C MET A 63 -7.96 6.71 -3.88
N SER A 64 -9.19 7.07 -4.23
CA SER A 64 -10.05 7.92 -3.41
C SER A 64 -10.36 7.34 -2.03
N ASP A 65 -10.49 6.02 -1.93
CA ASP A 65 -10.78 5.33 -0.67
C ASP A 65 -9.56 5.36 0.28
N LEU A 66 -8.37 5.43 -0.29
CA LEU A 66 -7.09 5.47 0.43
C LEU A 66 -6.66 6.91 0.79
N ALA A 67 -7.37 7.94 0.33
CA ALA A 67 -7.06 9.34 0.65
C ALA A 67 -6.92 9.66 2.16
N PRO A 68 -7.74 9.09 3.07
CA PRO A 68 -7.57 9.34 4.51
C PRO A 68 -6.50 8.44 5.18
N VAL A 69 -6.01 7.41 4.48
CA VAL A 69 -5.05 6.45 5.03
C VAL A 69 -3.65 7.07 5.07
N THR A 70 -2.96 6.97 6.21
CA THR A 70 -1.64 7.56 6.43
C THR A 70 -0.56 6.48 6.58
N CYS A 71 0.63 6.75 6.03
CA CYS A 71 1.79 5.89 6.21
C CYS A 71 2.28 5.90 7.67
N LYS A 72 2.58 4.72 8.21
CA LYS A 72 3.26 4.56 9.49
C LYS A 72 4.67 5.14 9.36
N TYR A 73 5.01 6.09 10.22
CA TYR A 73 6.34 6.66 10.24
C TYR A 73 7.35 5.61 10.70
N LYS A 74 8.25 5.20 9.80
CA LYS A 74 9.40 4.36 10.16
C LYS A 74 10.55 5.30 10.49
N ARG A 75 10.79 5.56 11.79
CA ARG A 75 12.10 6.08 12.23
C ARG A 75 13.12 5.01 11.86
N ARG A 76 14.00 5.35 10.92
CA ARG A 76 15.22 4.59 10.67
C ARG A 76 16.17 4.79 11.85
#